data_AF-A0AAD6VSC8-F1
#
_entry.id   AF-A0AAD6VSC8-F1
#
_cell.length_a   1.000
_cell.length_b   1.000
_cell.length_c   1.000
_cell.angle_alpha   90.00
_cell.angle_beta   90.00
_cell.angle_gamma   90.00
#
_symmetry.space_group_name_H-M   'P 1'
#
loop_
_entity.id
_entity.type
_entity.pdbx_description
1 polymer ?
#
loop_
_entity_poly.entity_id
_entity_poly.type
_entity_poly.pdbx_seq_one_letter_code
_entity_poly.pdbx_strand_id
1 'polypeptide(L)'
;MRILYLQKHYSYTPGEDTISALYVNPVAWSFWSVYDGHVGPQTAWHLGDRLLEKVSEALWNMFDKNEGFEVPGIYTVIKHVFLSIDDELVNKSAQKLLDEPEGSQIKTLAASVLQEARSGSCALVSFYEAYARRLHVSVVGDSRAILGRRRKDEFGQTIYDVHVLSVDHTADNPAEIARLTAAHPDEPHLFEGGRFLGWGITRAFGSGAMKWGLELQSWMEKNCLGDKPRATCQTPPYFTAEPEITTTDIQPGDFLIMGSDGLWDCLTNEEAVGLVGLWLQRNNSGVHKIHYTSANNETHYNRWGVKKQFVNVDSNVARHLARNALGGADKDLNTALLSTPAPRARHFRHVRLFKIAGC
;
A
#
# COMPACT_ATOMS: atom_id res chain seq x y z
N MET A 1 14.05 -12.18 10.82
CA MET A 1 13.07 -11.08 10.72
C MET A 1 11.77 -11.50 11.40
N ARG A 2 11.42 -10.85 12.51
CA ARG A 2 10.18 -11.02 13.27
C ARG A 2 9.31 -9.78 13.11
N ILE A 3 8.00 -9.95 13.15
CA ILE A 3 7.08 -8.80 13.28
C ILE A 3 7.36 -8.15 14.62
N LEU A 4 7.70 -6.86 14.60
CA LEU A 4 7.83 -6.10 15.83
C LEU A 4 6.44 -5.62 16.26
N TYR A 5 5.71 -4.91 15.40
CA TYR A 5 4.38 -4.36 15.75
C TYR A 5 3.48 -4.09 14.54
N LEU A 6 2.18 -4.00 14.82
CA LEU A 6 1.10 -3.81 13.85
C LEU A 6 0.05 -2.85 14.43
N GLN A 7 -0.38 -1.86 13.64
CA GLN A 7 -1.43 -0.93 14.05
C GLN A 7 -2.28 -0.43 12.88
N LYS A 8 -3.59 -0.27 13.12
CA LYS A 8 -4.60 0.18 12.17
C LYS A 8 -5.42 1.32 12.76
N HIS A 9 -5.58 2.41 12.00
CA HIS A 9 -6.46 3.53 12.33
C HIS A 9 -7.36 3.86 11.14
N TYR A 10 -8.65 4.02 11.41
CA TYR A 10 -9.65 4.19 10.38
C TYR A 10 -10.06 5.66 10.21
N SER A 11 -10.08 6.13 8.97
CA SER A 11 -10.71 7.41 8.58
C SER A 11 -12.10 7.23 7.95
N TYR A 12 -12.45 5.99 7.59
CA TYR A 12 -13.73 5.58 7.02
C TYR A 12 -14.45 4.57 7.91
N THR A 13 -15.77 4.47 7.72
CA THR A 13 -16.61 3.42 8.31
C THR A 13 -17.50 2.83 7.20
N PRO A 14 -17.32 1.55 6.82
CA PRO A 14 -16.23 0.66 7.23
C PRO A 14 -14.85 1.20 6.78
N GLY A 15 -13.79 0.78 7.46
CA GLY A 15 -12.43 1.16 7.08
C GLY A 15 -11.94 0.45 5.83
N GLU A 16 -11.34 1.20 4.91
CA GLU A 16 -10.96 0.71 3.57
C GLU A 16 -9.62 -0.04 3.58
N ASP A 17 -8.65 0.42 4.36
CA ASP A 17 -7.36 -0.25 4.51
C ASP A 17 -7.43 -1.64 5.14
N THR A 18 -6.50 -2.55 4.78
CA THR A 18 -6.28 -3.85 5.44
C THR A 18 -4.80 -4.28 5.45
N ILE A 19 -4.41 -5.10 6.42
CA ILE A 19 -3.07 -5.66 6.56
C ILE A 19 -3.15 -7.15 6.81
N SER A 20 -2.21 -7.90 6.25
CA SER A 20 -2.12 -9.34 6.46
C SER A 20 -0.68 -9.76 6.75
N ALA A 21 -0.54 -10.90 7.42
CA ALA A 21 0.75 -11.52 7.70
C ALA A 21 0.60 -13.04 7.57
N LEU A 22 1.60 -13.68 6.97
CA LEU A 22 1.64 -15.14 6.85
C LEU A 22 3.06 -15.62 7.16
N TYR A 23 3.19 -16.72 7.89
CA TYR A 23 4.46 -17.36 8.19
C TYR A 23 4.39 -18.82 7.76
N VAL A 24 5.35 -19.25 6.93
CA VAL A 24 5.41 -20.62 6.39
C VAL A 24 6.54 -21.37 7.10
N ASN A 25 6.15 -22.27 8.02
CA ASN A 25 7.06 -22.88 9.00
C ASN A 25 8.21 -23.73 8.39
N PRO A 26 7.98 -24.70 7.47
CA PRO A 26 9.06 -25.59 7.05
C PRO A 26 10.22 -24.87 6.33
N VAL A 27 9.95 -23.70 5.75
CA VAL A 27 10.95 -22.89 5.03
C VAL A 27 11.26 -21.55 5.70
N ALA A 28 10.68 -21.32 6.89
CA ALA A 28 10.78 -20.09 7.66
C ALA A 28 10.50 -18.79 6.86
N TRP A 29 9.67 -18.87 5.82
CA TRP A 29 9.29 -17.70 5.03
C TRP A 29 8.32 -16.82 5.79
N SER A 30 8.47 -15.51 5.63
CA SER A 30 7.56 -14.53 6.24
C SER A 30 7.01 -13.60 5.17
N PHE A 31 5.70 -13.38 5.20
CA PHE A 31 4.99 -12.50 4.29
C PHE A 31 4.25 -11.44 5.07
N TRP A 32 4.27 -10.22 4.55
CA TRP A 32 3.60 -9.08 5.14
C TRP A 32 3.00 -8.20 4.06
N SER A 33 1.82 -7.64 4.33
CA SER A 33 1.20 -6.73 3.39
C SER A 33 0.46 -5.56 4.01
N VAL A 34 0.35 -4.50 3.21
CA VAL A 34 -0.50 -3.32 3.40
C VAL A 34 -1.36 -3.18 2.15
N TYR A 35 -2.67 -3.06 2.34
CA TYR A 35 -3.66 -2.80 1.31
C TYR A 35 -4.35 -1.50 1.64
N ASP A 36 -4.24 -0.52 0.75
CA ASP A 36 -4.89 0.78 0.87
C ASP A 36 -6.12 0.74 -0.02
N GLY A 37 -7.31 0.82 0.56
CA GLY A 37 -8.57 0.62 -0.17
C GLY A 37 -9.19 1.94 -0.58
N HIS A 38 -9.90 1.95 -1.71
CA HIS A 38 -10.62 3.14 -2.17
C HIS A 38 -11.97 2.77 -2.80
N VAL A 39 -12.94 3.68 -2.63
CA VAL A 39 -14.32 3.52 -3.16
C VAL A 39 -15.00 2.27 -2.56
N GLY A 40 -14.71 2.00 -1.29
CA GLY A 40 -15.17 0.82 -0.56
C GLY A 40 -14.02 -0.12 -0.15
N PRO A 41 -14.23 -0.93 0.90
CA PRO A 41 -13.19 -1.80 1.44
C PRO A 41 -13.04 -3.15 0.72
N GLN A 42 -13.93 -3.50 -0.21
CA GLN A 42 -14.14 -4.90 -0.61
C GLN A 42 -12.91 -5.50 -1.30
N THR A 43 -12.27 -4.77 -2.21
CA THR A 43 -11.02 -5.20 -2.84
C THR A 43 -9.90 -5.39 -1.82
N ALA A 44 -9.70 -4.42 -0.92
CA ALA A 44 -8.67 -4.52 0.12
C ALA A 44 -8.92 -5.69 1.08
N TRP A 45 -10.18 -5.97 1.43
CA TRP A 45 -10.56 -7.13 2.24
C TRP A 45 -10.31 -8.45 1.52
N HIS A 46 -10.67 -8.55 0.24
CA HIS A 46 -10.39 -9.72 -0.58
C HIS A 46 -8.89 -10.01 -0.66
N LEU A 47 -8.07 -9.00 -0.96
CA LEU A 47 -6.61 -9.12 -0.98
C LEU A 47 -6.04 -9.49 0.39
N GLY A 48 -6.64 -8.92 1.45
CA GLY A 48 -6.36 -9.25 2.85
C GLY A 48 -6.46 -10.74 3.15
N ASP A 49 -7.52 -11.37 2.66
CA ASP A 49 -7.81 -12.78 2.90
C ASP A 49 -6.99 -13.71 1.99
N ARG A 50 -6.79 -13.33 0.72
CA ARG A 50 -6.38 -14.28 -0.33
C ARG A 50 -4.98 -14.08 -0.91
N LEU A 51 -4.48 -12.85 -0.99
CA LEU A 51 -3.29 -12.56 -1.80
C LEU A 51 -2.03 -13.23 -1.25
N LEU A 52 -1.77 -13.12 0.06
CA LEU A 52 -0.56 -13.71 0.65
C LEU A 52 -0.56 -15.23 0.56
N GLU A 53 -1.72 -15.88 0.74
CA GLU A 53 -1.87 -17.32 0.59
C GLU A 53 -1.51 -17.72 -0.85
N LYS A 54 -2.14 -17.12 -1.86
CA LYS A 54 -1.88 -17.42 -3.28
C LYS A 54 -0.44 -17.17 -3.70
N VAL A 55 0.16 -16.07 -3.23
CA VAL A 55 1.59 -15.79 -3.47
C VAL A 55 2.46 -16.87 -2.83
N SER A 56 2.19 -17.24 -1.58
CA SER A 56 2.97 -18.25 -0.87
C SER A 56 2.85 -19.64 -1.51
N GLU A 57 1.66 -20.04 -1.95
CA GLU A 57 1.41 -21.30 -2.66
C GLU A 57 2.18 -21.34 -3.98
N ALA A 58 2.13 -20.26 -4.76
CA ALA A 58 2.79 -20.20 -6.05
C ALA A 58 4.32 -20.23 -5.92
N LEU A 59 4.86 -19.52 -4.91
CA LEU A 59 6.29 -19.56 -4.59
C LEU A 59 6.72 -20.93 -4.05
N TRP A 60 5.90 -21.57 -3.22
CA TRP A 60 6.16 -22.94 -2.76
C TRP A 60 6.24 -23.92 -3.94
N ASN A 61 5.29 -23.85 -4.86
CA ASN A 61 5.27 -24.71 -6.05
C ASN A 61 6.49 -24.49 -6.95
N MET A 62 7.00 -23.25 -7.03
CA MET A 62 8.24 -22.96 -7.75
C MET A 62 9.46 -23.54 -7.01
N PHE A 63 9.54 -23.32 -5.70
CA PHE A 63 10.64 -23.77 -4.86
C PHE A 63 10.76 -25.30 -4.83
N ASP A 64 9.64 -26.00 -4.66
CA ASP A 64 9.57 -27.47 -4.61
C ASP A 64 10.01 -28.11 -5.93
N LYS A 65 9.67 -27.49 -7.07
CA LYS A 65 10.05 -27.99 -8.40
C LYS A 65 11.52 -27.73 -8.76
N ASN A 66 12.09 -26.62 -8.29
CA ASN A 66 13.41 -26.16 -8.71
C ASN A 66 14.47 -26.31 -7.61
N GLU A 67 14.13 -26.90 -6.46
CA GLU A 67 14.98 -26.99 -5.25
C GLU A 67 15.56 -25.62 -4.80
N GLY A 68 14.82 -24.53 -5.03
CA GLY A 68 15.32 -23.19 -4.76
C GLY A 68 14.60 -22.09 -5.54
N PHE A 69 15.14 -20.87 -5.41
CA PHE A 69 14.66 -19.70 -6.13
C PHE A 69 15.72 -19.07 -7.01
N GLU A 70 15.32 -18.76 -8.24
CA GLU A 70 15.95 -17.70 -9.04
C GLU A 70 15.12 -16.42 -8.92
N VAL A 71 15.78 -15.28 -8.67
CA VAL A 71 15.10 -13.99 -8.47
C VAL A 71 14.18 -13.61 -9.64
N PRO A 72 14.57 -13.76 -10.92
CA PRO A 72 13.65 -13.50 -12.04
C PRO A 72 12.40 -14.39 -12.03
N GLY A 73 12.54 -15.64 -11.55
CA GLY A 73 11.42 -16.57 -11.39
C GLY A 73 10.45 -16.11 -10.29
N ILE A 74 10.95 -15.63 -9.15
CA ILE A 74 10.13 -15.01 -8.09
C ILE A 74 9.29 -13.87 -8.68
N TYR A 75 9.92 -13.01 -9.48
CA TYR A 75 9.25 -11.84 -10.04
C TYR A 75 8.12 -12.25 -10.98
N THR A 76 8.40 -13.23 -11.85
CA THR A 76 7.43 -13.79 -12.79
C THR A 76 6.23 -14.40 -12.05
N VAL A 77 6.49 -15.21 -11.03
CA VAL A 77 5.45 -15.87 -10.23
C VAL A 77 4.57 -14.85 -9.50
N ILE A 78 5.17 -13.87 -8.83
CA ILE A 78 4.41 -12.84 -8.09
C ILE A 78 3.57 -11.99 -9.06
N LYS A 79 4.15 -11.52 -10.17
CA LYS A 79 3.41 -10.76 -11.20
C LYS A 79 2.22 -11.56 -11.74
N HIS A 80 2.42 -12.84 -12.02
CA HIS A 80 1.35 -13.71 -12.50
C HIS A 80 0.22 -13.85 -11.47
N VAL A 81 0.53 -14.07 -10.19
CA VAL A 81 -0.49 -14.17 -9.13
C VAL A 81 -1.27 -12.86 -9.00
N PHE A 82 -0.59 -11.71 -9.00
CA PHE A 82 -1.23 -10.40 -8.89
C PHE A 82 -2.20 -10.17 -10.05
N LEU A 83 -1.75 -10.37 -11.29
CA LEU A 83 -2.58 -10.19 -12.48
C LEU A 83 -3.72 -11.20 -12.55
N SER A 84 -3.49 -12.46 -12.15
CA SER A 84 -4.55 -13.49 -12.15
C SER A 84 -5.65 -13.19 -11.14
N ILE A 85 -5.30 -12.70 -9.95
CA ILE A 85 -6.31 -12.32 -8.95
C ILE A 85 -7.09 -11.11 -9.46
N ASP A 86 -6.40 -10.09 -9.99
CA ASP A 86 -7.08 -8.92 -10.52
C ASP A 86 -8.02 -9.23 -11.69
N ASP A 87 -7.62 -10.12 -12.60
CA ASP A 87 -8.49 -10.61 -13.67
C ASP A 87 -9.74 -11.33 -13.15
N GLU A 88 -9.60 -12.11 -12.06
CA GLU A 88 -10.74 -12.73 -11.38
C GLU A 88 -11.70 -11.70 -10.79
N LEU A 89 -11.16 -10.69 -10.10
CA LEU A 89 -11.93 -9.62 -9.47
C LEU A 89 -12.63 -8.72 -10.48
N VAL A 90 -12.02 -8.46 -11.63
CA VAL A 90 -12.46 -7.44 -12.58
C VAL A 90 -13.15 -8.04 -13.81
N ASN A 91 -12.48 -8.93 -14.54
CA ASN A 91 -12.97 -9.40 -15.84
C ASN A 91 -13.85 -10.63 -15.68
N LYS A 92 -13.45 -11.63 -14.88
CA LYS A 92 -14.26 -12.84 -14.68
C LYS A 92 -15.56 -12.53 -13.92
N SER A 93 -15.54 -11.57 -12.99
CA SER A 93 -16.75 -11.11 -12.31
C SER A 93 -17.72 -10.40 -13.27
N ALA A 94 -17.22 -9.58 -14.19
CA ALA A 94 -18.01 -8.96 -15.24
C ALA A 94 -18.56 -9.99 -16.24
N GLN A 95 -17.76 -10.98 -16.63
CA GLN A 95 -18.17 -12.04 -17.56
C GLN A 95 -19.36 -12.83 -17.02
N LYS A 96 -19.36 -13.15 -15.70
CA LYS A 96 -20.52 -13.80 -15.05
C LYS A 96 -21.83 -13.07 -15.29
N LEU A 97 -21.81 -11.73 -15.39
CA LEU A 97 -23.01 -10.94 -15.68
C LEU A 97 -23.40 -10.99 -17.16
N LEU A 98 -22.42 -10.99 -18.05
CA LEU A 98 -22.66 -11.06 -19.50
C LEU A 98 -23.22 -12.42 -19.91
N ASP A 99 -22.89 -13.47 -19.15
CA ASP A 99 -23.38 -14.83 -19.36
C ASP A 99 -24.81 -15.05 -18.81
N GLU A 100 -25.36 -14.10 -18.06
CA GLU A 100 -26.72 -14.23 -17.53
C GLU A 100 -27.78 -14.11 -18.63
N PRO A 101 -28.84 -14.94 -18.58
CA PRO A 101 -29.92 -14.86 -19.55
C PRO A 101 -30.72 -13.55 -19.43
N GLU A 102 -31.35 -13.17 -20.53
CA GLU A 102 -32.24 -12.01 -20.59
C GLU A 102 -33.41 -12.17 -19.61
N GLY A 103 -33.74 -11.10 -18.88
CA GLY A 103 -34.79 -11.12 -17.84
C GLY A 103 -34.33 -11.58 -16.45
N SER A 104 -33.05 -11.92 -16.28
CA SER A 104 -32.45 -12.17 -14.96
C SER A 104 -32.49 -10.93 -14.06
N GLN A 105 -32.33 -11.13 -12.75
CA GLN A 105 -32.17 -10.03 -11.78
C GLN A 105 -30.75 -9.44 -11.82
N ILE A 106 -30.30 -9.04 -13.02
CA ILE A 106 -28.91 -8.71 -13.32
C ILE A 106 -28.35 -7.57 -12.44
N LYS A 107 -29.20 -6.60 -12.08
CA LYS A 107 -28.82 -5.50 -11.18
C LYS A 107 -28.50 -6.01 -9.77
N THR A 108 -29.30 -6.95 -9.27
CA THR A 108 -29.08 -7.57 -7.94
C THR A 108 -27.81 -8.40 -7.96
N LEU A 109 -27.62 -9.21 -9.01
CA LEU A 109 -26.40 -10.00 -9.17
C LEU A 109 -25.16 -9.09 -9.26
N ALA A 110 -25.21 -8.05 -10.09
CA ALA A 110 -24.14 -7.06 -10.23
C ALA A 110 -23.77 -6.39 -8.91
N ALA A 111 -24.74 -6.02 -8.09
CA ALA A 111 -24.50 -5.45 -6.76
C ALA A 111 -23.73 -6.42 -5.83
N SER A 112 -23.87 -7.74 -6.04
CA SER A 112 -23.18 -8.75 -5.24
C SER A 112 -21.81 -9.14 -5.79
N VAL A 113 -21.67 -9.33 -7.12
CA VAL A 113 -20.48 -9.92 -7.74
C VAL A 113 -19.44 -8.90 -8.21
N LEU A 114 -19.82 -7.62 -8.34
CA LEU A 114 -18.90 -6.56 -8.78
C LEU A 114 -18.38 -5.70 -7.62
N GLN A 115 -18.56 -6.09 -6.36
CA GLN A 115 -18.16 -5.22 -5.24
C GLN A 115 -16.65 -4.94 -5.25
N GLU A 116 -15.85 -5.97 -5.53
CA GLU A 116 -14.40 -5.89 -5.67
C GLU A 116 -13.99 -5.28 -7.02
N ALA A 117 -14.80 -5.46 -8.07
CA ALA A 117 -14.53 -4.78 -9.33
C ALA A 117 -14.79 -3.26 -9.22
N ARG A 118 -15.77 -2.83 -8.41
CA ARG A 118 -16.18 -1.42 -8.26
C ARG A 118 -15.32 -0.65 -7.28
N SER A 119 -14.90 -1.31 -6.20
CA SER A 119 -13.88 -0.77 -5.30
C SER A 119 -12.48 -1.04 -5.87
N GLY A 120 -11.46 -0.47 -5.25
CA GLY A 120 -10.08 -0.76 -5.62
C GLY A 120 -9.16 -0.78 -4.41
N SER A 121 -7.94 -1.23 -4.65
CA SER A 121 -6.91 -1.18 -3.61
C SER A 121 -5.50 -1.13 -4.18
N CYS A 122 -4.64 -0.33 -3.56
CA CYS A 122 -3.19 -0.48 -3.66
C CYS A 122 -2.75 -1.72 -2.87
N ALA A 123 -1.64 -2.33 -3.25
CA ALA A 123 -1.08 -3.48 -2.54
C ALA A 123 0.45 -3.36 -2.42
N LEU A 124 0.94 -3.42 -1.19
CA LEU A 124 2.36 -3.51 -0.88
C LEU A 124 2.60 -4.83 -0.15
N VAL A 125 3.35 -5.73 -0.77
CA VAL A 125 3.66 -7.07 -0.25
C VAL A 125 5.16 -7.20 -0.04
N SER A 126 5.57 -7.75 1.09
CA SER A 126 6.95 -8.09 1.40
C SER A 126 7.07 -9.58 1.66
N PHE A 127 7.95 -10.25 0.94
CA PHE A 127 8.31 -11.66 1.11
C PHE A 127 9.76 -11.76 1.58
N TYR A 128 9.96 -12.30 2.78
CA TYR A 128 11.28 -12.56 3.35
C TYR A 128 11.66 -14.03 3.23
N GLU A 129 12.65 -14.30 2.39
CA GLU A 129 13.29 -15.59 2.21
C GLU A 129 14.37 -15.78 3.30
N ALA A 130 14.04 -16.48 4.38
CA ALA A 130 14.90 -16.53 5.58
C ALA A 130 16.27 -17.17 5.34
N TYR A 131 16.36 -18.26 4.59
CA TYR A 131 17.63 -18.95 4.32
C TYR A 131 18.59 -18.09 3.51
N ALA A 132 18.11 -17.44 2.44
CA ALA A 132 18.93 -16.55 1.64
C ALA A 132 19.07 -15.14 2.23
N ARG A 133 18.31 -14.83 3.28
CA ARG A 133 18.23 -13.50 3.91
C ARG A 133 17.88 -12.39 2.91
N ARG A 134 17.03 -12.70 1.94
CA ARG A 134 16.57 -11.77 0.92
C ARG A 134 15.15 -11.30 1.20
N LEU A 135 14.91 -10.00 1.05
CA LEU A 135 13.60 -9.39 1.12
C LEU A 135 13.18 -8.98 -0.29
N HIS A 136 12.02 -9.47 -0.71
CA HIS A 136 11.39 -9.10 -1.97
C HIS A 136 10.20 -8.20 -1.66
N VAL A 137 10.17 -7.00 -2.23
CA VAL A 137 9.08 -6.03 -2.03
C VAL A 137 8.36 -5.84 -3.35
N SER A 138 7.04 -6.08 -3.36
CA SER A 138 6.17 -5.94 -4.52
C SER A 138 5.15 -4.83 -4.25
N VAL A 139 5.04 -3.84 -5.15
CA VAL A 139 4.14 -2.70 -4.97
C VAL A 139 3.23 -2.50 -6.17
N VAL A 140 1.97 -2.20 -5.91
CA VAL A 140 0.93 -1.70 -6.83
C VAL A 140 0.29 -0.51 -6.13
N GLY A 141 0.37 0.69 -6.73
CA GLY A 141 -0.09 1.93 -6.10
C GLY A 141 1.02 2.66 -5.32
N ASP A 142 0.64 3.42 -4.31
CA ASP A 142 1.44 4.44 -3.61
C ASP A 142 1.69 4.14 -2.11
N SER A 143 1.38 2.92 -1.67
CA SER A 143 1.91 2.40 -0.41
C SER A 143 3.42 2.17 -0.53
N ARG A 144 4.17 2.45 0.55
CA ARG A 144 5.64 2.44 0.52
C ARG A 144 6.29 1.56 1.58
N ALA A 145 7.40 0.92 1.20
CA ALA A 145 8.29 0.15 2.06
C ALA A 145 9.67 0.83 2.19
N ILE A 146 10.13 1.04 3.42
CA ILE A 146 11.43 1.63 3.74
C ILE A 146 12.20 0.69 4.67
N LEU A 147 13.47 0.44 4.37
CA LEU A 147 14.39 -0.30 5.22
C LEU A 147 15.33 0.67 5.95
N GLY A 148 15.36 0.57 7.28
CA GLY A 148 16.36 1.23 8.11
C GLY A 148 17.55 0.30 8.34
N ARG A 149 18.72 0.66 7.81
CA ARG A 149 19.95 -0.14 7.95
C ARG A 149 20.85 0.41 9.03
N ARG A 150 21.13 -0.41 10.04
CA ARG A 150 21.96 -0.01 11.17
C ARG A 150 23.41 0.20 10.74
N ARG A 151 23.98 1.36 11.06
CA ARG A 151 25.41 1.66 10.89
C ARG A 151 25.96 2.39 12.12
N LYS A 152 27.28 2.56 12.12
CA LYS A 152 28.00 3.43 13.05
C LYS A 152 28.44 4.69 12.32
N ASP A 153 28.25 5.84 12.94
CA ASP A 153 28.85 7.09 12.46
C ASP A 153 30.33 7.19 12.85
N GLU A 154 30.96 8.30 12.49
CA GLU A 154 32.38 8.58 12.76
C GLU A 154 32.71 8.61 14.27
N PHE A 155 31.71 8.82 15.14
CA PHE A 155 31.84 8.88 16.59
C PHE A 155 31.44 7.55 17.27
N GLY A 156 31.10 6.51 16.51
CA GLY A 156 30.66 5.21 17.03
C GLY A 156 29.22 5.19 17.54
N GLN A 157 28.43 6.25 17.31
CA GLN A 157 27.00 6.28 17.62
C GLN A 157 26.23 5.42 16.60
N THR A 158 25.18 4.74 17.09
CA THR A 158 24.30 3.97 16.20
C THR A 158 23.35 4.91 15.47
N ILE A 159 23.46 4.96 14.14
CA ILE A 159 22.54 5.65 13.24
C ILE A 159 21.94 4.65 12.24
N TYR A 160 20.95 5.07 11.46
CA TYR A 160 20.29 4.21 10.47
C TYR A 160 20.26 4.89 9.10
N ASP A 161 20.78 4.20 8.08
CA ASP A 161 20.60 4.61 6.68
C ASP A 161 19.16 4.33 6.23
N VAL A 162 18.65 5.18 5.36
CA VAL A 162 17.33 5.06 4.74
C VAL A 162 17.50 4.38 3.38
N HIS A 163 16.88 3.23 3.21
CA HIS A 163 16.79 2.53 1.93
C HIS A 163 15.33 2.44 1.50
N VAL A 164 14.96 3.16 0.45
CA VAL A 164 13.62 3.08 -0.16
C VAL A 164 13.52 1.79 -0.97
N LEU A 165 12.56 0.92 -0.66
CA LEU A 165 12.43 -0.40 -1.28
C LEU A 165 11.31 -0.48 -2.33
N SER A 166 10.50 0.56 -2.46
CA SER A 166 9.40 0.62 -3.42
C SER A 166 9.29 2.03 -3.99
N VAL A 167 8.92 2.15 -5.26
CA VAL A 167 8.65 3.43 -5.91
C VAL A 167 7.14 3.61 -6.02
N ASP A 168 6.63 4.74 -5.55
CA ASP A 168 5.19 5.02 -5.56
C ASP A 168 4.69 5.18 -7.00
N HIS A 169 3.54 4.58 -7.30
CA HIS A 169 2.89 4.65 -8.60
C HIS A 169 1.86 5.80 -8.64
N THR A 170 2.35 7.02 -8.84
CA THR A 170 1.56 8.26 -8.83
C THR A 170 1.79 9.09 -10.09
N ALA A 171 1.05 10.19 -10.21
CA ALA A 171 1.20 11.18 -11.29
C ALA A 171 2.52 11.97 -11.24
N ASP A 172 3.31 11.85 -10.16
CA ASP A 172 4.62 12.51 -10.03
C ASP A 172 5.77 11.58 -10.42
N ASN A 173 5.51 10.28 -10.63
CA ASN A 173 6.53 9.31 -10.99
C ASN A 173 6.84 9.39 -12.50
N PRO A 174 8.05 9.82 -12.92
CA PRO A 174 8.38 9.99 -14.34
C PRO A 174 8.28 8.69 -15.16
N ALA A 175 8.54 7.53 -14.54
CA ALA A 175 8.42 6.25 -15.22
C ALA A 175 6.96 5.88 -15.49
N GLU A 176 6.04 6.19 -14.56
CA GLU A 176 4.60 5.99 -14.78
C GLU A 176 4.04 7.00 -15.78
N ILE A 177 4.49 8.26 -15.76
CA ILE A 177 4.14 9.26 -16.77
C ILE A 177 4.56 8.78 -18.16
N ALA A 178 5.79 8.29 -18.31
CA ALA A 178 6.29 7.78 -19.57
C ALA A 178 5.50 6.54 -20.03
N ARG A 179 5.23 5.59 -19.12
CA ARG A 179 4.46 4.37 -19.42
C ARG A 179 3.05 4.70 -19.91
N LEU A 180 2.34 5.58 -19.21
CA LEU A 180 0.95 5.94 -19.52
C LEU A 180 0.85 6.82 -20.76
N THR A 181 1.75 7.78 -20.94
CA THR A 181 1.80 8.59 -22.17
C THR A 181 2.07 7.72 -23.39
N ALA A 182 2.95 6.72 -23.27
CA ALA A 182 3.22 5.77 -24.36
C ALA A 182 2.03 4.83 -24.64
N ALA A 183 1.27 4.46 -23.61
CA ALA A 183 0.10 3.60 -23.75
C ALA A 183 -1.13 4.33 -24.34
N HIS A 184 -1.22 5.65 -24.15
CA HIS A 184 -2.36 6.47 -24.58
C HIS A 184 -1.89 7.72 -25.36
N PRO A 185 -1.23 7.56 -26.52
CA PRO A 185 -0.56 8.65 -27.24
C PRO A 185 -1.51 9.75 -27.74
N ASP A 186 -2.78 9.42 -27.95
CA ASP A 186 -3.79 10.34 -28.49
C ASP A 186 -4.59 11.07 -27.40
N GLU A 187 -4.25 10.88 -26.12
CA GLU A 187 -4.92 11.52 -24.98
C GLU A 187 -3.97 12.52 -24.30
N PRO A 188 -4.00 13.82 -24.64
CA PRO A 188 -3.03 14.79 -24.12
C PRO A 188 -3.29 15.23 -22.65
N HIS A 189 -4.47 14.91 -22.11
CA HIS A 189 -4.93 15.37 -20.79
C HIS A 189 -4.93 14.25 -19.73
N LEU A 190 -3.98 13.31 -19.82
CA LEU A 190 -3.87 12.21 -18.84
C LEU A 190 -3.48 12.72 -17.45
N PHE A 191 -2.66 13.77 -17.37
CA PHE A 191 -2.08 14.29 -16.14
C PHE A 191 -2.44 15.76 -15.94
N GLU A 192 -3.28 16.06 -14.94
CA GLU A 192 -3.70 17.43 -14.62
C GLU A 192 -3.75 17.63 -13.11
N GLY A 193 -3.19 18.74 -12.62
CA GLY A 193 -3.24 19.10 -11.19
C GLY A 193 -2.57 18.08 -10.26
N GLY A 194 -1.49 17.43 -10.70
CA GLY A 194 -0.79 16.39 -9.94
C GLY A 194 -1.58 15.08 -9.83
N ARG A 195 -2.52 14.83 -10.75
CA ARG A 195 -3.38 13.64 -10.76
C ARG A 195 -3.43 13.01 -12.13
N PHE A 196 -3.55 11.69 -12.16
CA PHE A 196 -3.74 10.91 -13.37
C PHE A 196 -5.23 10.64 -13.58
N LEU A 197 -5.87 11.29 -14.55
CA LEU A 197 -7.31 11.21 -14.80
C LEU A 197 -8.16 11.46 -13.53
N GLY A 198 -7.70 12.36 -12.66
CA GLY A 198 -8.31 12.68 -11.37
C GLY A 198 -7.94 11.75 -10.20
N TRP A 199 -7.18 10.69 -10.44
CA TRP A 199 -6.69 9.76 -9.42
C TRP A 199 -5.30 10.16 -8.90
N GLY A 200 -5.02 9.86 -7.62
CA GLY A 200 -3.68 10.02 -7.03
C GLY A 200 -2.72 8.89 -7.42
N ILE A 201 -3.27 7.77 -7.88
CA ILE A 201 -2.56 6.54 -8.22
C ILE A 201 -2.65 6.22 -9.71
N THR A 202 -1.67 5.47 -10.21
CA THR A 202 -1.61 5.00 -11.61
C THR A 202 -1.76 3.49 -11.75
N ARG A 203 -1.74 2.74 -10.63
CA ARG A 203 -1.88 1.28 -10.57
C ARG A 203 -2.76 0.89 -9.38
N ALA A 204 -3.60 -0.12 -9.55
CA ALA A 204 -4.49 -0.64 -8.52
C ALA A 204 -5.03 -2.03 -8.87
N PHE A 205 -5.39 -2.81 -7.84
CA PHE A 205 -6.34 -3.91 -7.96
C PHE A 205 -7.77 -3.40 -8.05
N GLY A 206 -8.67 -4.20 -8.63
CA GLY A 206 -10.08 -3.82 -8.79
C GLY A 206 -10.20 -2.62 -9.75
N SER A 207 -11.00 -1.61 -9.38
CA SER A 207 -11.19 -0.38 -10.17
C SER A 207 -11.54 -0.68 -11.63
N GLY A 208 -12.50 -1.58 -11.85
CA GLY A 208 -12.89 -2.11 -13.16
C GLY A 208 -13.28 -1.03 -14.16
N ALA A 209 -13.87 0.09 -13.74
CA ALA A 209 -14.15 1.21 -14.62
C ALA A 209 -12.89 1.83 -15.27
N MET A 210 -11.72 1.65 -14.67
CA MET A 210 -10.43 2.08 -15.22
C MET A 210 -9.76 1.01 -16.10
N LYS A 211 -10.37 -0.18 -16.25
CA LYS A 211 -9.79 -1.35 -16.93
C LYS A 211 -10.67 -1.88 -18.06
N TRP A 212 -11.99 -1.91 -17.87
CA TRP A 212 -12.94 -2.41 -18.85
C TRP A 212 -12.95 -1.55 -20.12
N GLY A 213 -13.15 -2.20 -21.27
CA GLY A 213 -13.39 -1.50 -22.54
C GLY A 213 -14.66 -0.63 -22.49
N LEU A 214 -14.71 0.41 -23.33
CA LEU A 214 -15.82 1.38 -23.33
C LEU A 214 -17.20 0.73 -23.55
N GLU A 215 -17.28 -0.29 -24.41
CA GLU A 215 -18.53 -1.02 -24.66
C GLU A 215 -19.05 -1.69 -23.38
N LEU A 216 -18.17 -2.37 -22.64
CA LEU A 216 -18.52 -2.99 -21.37
C LEU A 216 -18.90 -1.93 -20.34
N GLN A 217 -18.19 -0.80 -20.26
CA GLN A 217 -18.57 0.29 -19.36
C GLN A 217 -19.97 0.85 -19.69
N SER A 218 -20.28 1.10 -20.96
CA SER A 218 -21.61 1.55 -21.39
C SER A 218 -22.70 0.51 -21.09
N TRP A 219 -22.39 -0.77 -21.26
CA TRP A 219 -23.30 -1.85 -20.89
C TRP A 219 -23.52 -1.90 -19.37
N MET A 220 -22.47 -1.70 -18.57
CA MET A 220 -22.55 -1.64 -17.10
C MET A 220 -23.37 -0.46 -16.61
N GLU A 221 -23.20 0.72 -17.21
CA GLU A 221 -24.02 1.92 -16.93
C GLU A 221 -25.51 1.62 -17.14
N LYS A 222 -25.85 1.07 -18.31
CA LYS A 222 -27.24 0.83 -18.70
C LYS A 222 -27.91 -0.29 -17.87
N ASN A 223 -27.19 -1.37 -17.61
CA ASN A 223 -27.79 -2.60 -17.10
C ASN A 223 -27.52 -2.86 -15.61
N CYS A 224 -26.39 -2.38 -15.08
CA CYS A 224 -25.85 -2.83 -13.80
C CYS A 224 -25.72 -1.74 -12.74
N LEU A 225 -26.18 -0.50 -12.98
CA LEU A 225 -25.89 0.65 -12.10
C LEU A 225 -24.38 0.99 -12.07
N GLY A 226 -23.70 0.80 -13.20
CA GLY A 226 -22.32 1.26 -13.37
C GLY A 226 -22.24 2.77 -13.57
N ASP A 227 -21.06 3.33 -13.36
CA ASP A 227 -20.79 4.73 -13.67
C ASP A 227 -20.74 4.94 -15.19
N LYS A 228 -21.14 6.14 -15.60
CA LYS A 228 -21.02 6.57 -17.00
C LYS A 228 -19.53 6.60 -17.42
N PRO A 229 -19.18 6.08 -18.62
CA PRO A 229 -17.83 6.22 -19.16
C PRO A 229 -17.38 7.68 -19.17
N ARG A 230 -16.18 7.94 -18.65
CA ARG A 230 -15.66 9.31 -18.52
C ARG A 230 -15.15 9.78 -19.88
N ALA A 231 -15.53 10.99 -20.30
CA ALA A 231 -15.11 11.54 -21.59
C ALA A 231 -13.58 11.71 -21.71
N THR A 232 -12.90 11.88 -20.57
CA THR A 232 -11.43 11.96 -20.48
C THR A 232 -10.74 10.59 -20.56
N CYS A 233 -11.49 9.50 -20.71
CA CYS A 233 -10.98 8.15 -20.72
C CYS A 233 -11.42 7.47 -22.03
N GLN A 234 -10.62 7.58 -23.09
CA GLN A 234 -10.94 7.09 -24.43
C GLN A 234 -10.35 5.72 -24.79
N THR A 235 -9.17 5.36 -24.26
CA THR A 235 -8.42 4.14 -24.59
C THR A 235 -8.09 3.25 -23.36
N PRO A 236 -9.09 2.77 -22.58
CA PRO A 236 -8.82 1.82 -21.51
C PRO A 236 -8.14 0.53 -22.03
N PRO A 237 -7.36 -0.19 -21.20
CA PRO A 237 -7.19 -0.04 -19.75
C PRO A 237 -6.14 1.01 -19.34
N TYR A 238 -6.41 1.73 -18.25
CA TYR A 238 -5.52 2.73 -17.65
C TYR A 238 -4.78 2.23 -16.42
N PHE A 239 -5.43 1.40 -15.60
CA PHE A 239 -4.82 0.79 -14.43
C PHE A 239 -4.37 -0.64 -14.72
N THR A 240 -3.29 -1.05 -14.07
CA THR A 240 -2.82 -2.44 -14.00
C THR A 240 -2.60 -2.82 -12.55
N ALA A 241 -2.78 -4.11 -12.23
CA ALA A 241 -2.35 -4.70 -10.97
C ALA A 241 -0.97 -5.36 -11.08
N GLU A 242 -0.23 -5.15 -12.17
CA GLU A 242 1.15 -5.63 -12.29
C GLU A 242 2.07 -4.92 -11.28
N PRO A 243 2.72 -5.66 -10.36
CA PRO A 243 3.60 -5.06 -9.38
C PRO A 243 4.97 -4.69 -9.96
N GLU A 244 5.55 -3.62 -9.43
CA GLU A 244 7.00 -3.44 -9.46
C GLU A 244 7.62 -4.20 -8.29
N ILE A 245 8.73 -4.91 -8.53
CA ILE A 245 9.36 -5.79 -7.54
C ILE A 245 10.83 -5.46 -7.38
N THR A 246 11.27 -5.28 -6.13
CA THR A 246 12.67 -5.09 -5.74
C THR A 246 13.13 -6.24 -4.86
N THR A 247 14.44 -6.49 -4.85
CA THR A 247 15.09 -7.50 -3.99
C THR A 247 16.21 -6.83 -3.22
N THR A 248 16.32 -7.10 -1.93
CA THR A 248 17.36 -6.52 -1.07
C THR A 248 17.89 -7.55 -0.08
N ASP A 249 19.22 -7.66 0.01
CA ASP A 249 19.88 -8.48 1.03
C ASP A 249 19.75 -7.84 2.41
N ILE A 250 19.38 -8.64 3.41
CA ILE A 250 19.07 -8.18 4.75
C ILE A 250 20.21 -8.46 5.73
N GLN A 251 20.58 -7.44 6.51
CA GLN A 251 21.67 -7.48 7.49
C GLN A 251 21.15 -7.57 8.94
N PRO A 252 21.92 -8.14 9.88
CA PRO A 252 21.53 -8.17 11.28
C PRO A 252 21.35 -6.76 11.87
N GLY A 253 20.15 -6.48 12.37
CA GLY A 253 19.77 -5.17 12.92
C GLY A 253 19.01 -4.28 11.96
N ASP A 254 18.79 -4.70 10.70
CA ASP A 254 17.89 -4.01 9.79
C ASP A 254 16.43 -4.11 10.26
N PHE A 255 15.64 -3.08 10.00
CA PHE A 255 14.20 -3.07 10.17
C PHE A 255 13.48 -2.56 8.93
N LEU A 256 12.25 -3.02 8.71
CA LEU A 256 11.36 -2.66 7.62
C LEU A 256 10.17 -1.88 8.18
N ILE A 257 9.86 -0.75 7.57
CA ILE A 257 8.64 0.03 7.77
C ILE A 257 7.79 -0.09 6.51
N MET A 258 6.54 -0.55 6.65
CA MET A 258 5.54 -0.55 5.59
C MET A 258 4.35 0.31 6.02
N GLY A 259 3.83 1.12 5.10
CA GLY A 259 2.60 1.88 5.34
C GLY A 259 1.94 2.39 4.06
N SER A 260 0.66 2.75 4.20
CA SER A 260 -0.12 3.46 3.18
C SER A 260 0.29 4.93 3.04
N ASP A 261 -0.25 5.62 2.03
CA ASP A 261 -0.03 7.06 1.80
C ASP A 261 -0.29 7.89 3.07
N GLY A 262 -1.25 7.49 3.90
CA GLY A 262 -1.61 8.17 5.13
C GLY A 262 -0.47 8.24 6.17
N LEU A 263 0.52 7.36 6.10
CA LEU A 263 1.79 7.52 6.83
C LEU A 263 2.68 8.56 6.14
N TRP A 264 2.95 8.35 4.86
CA TRP A 264 3.99 9.03 4.10
C TRP A 264 3.64 10.48 3.76
N ASP A 265 2.36 10.84 3.77
CA ASP A 265 1.88 12.22 3.72
C ASP A 265 2.21 13.02 4.99
N CYS A 266 2.58 12.34 6.08
CA CYS A 266 2.78 12.96 7.39
C CYS A 266 4.24 12.96 7.82
N LEU A 267 5.00 11.94 7.43
CA LEU A 267 6.39 11.75 7.80
C LEU A 267 7.24 11.53 6.55
N THR A 268 8.41 12.18 6.50
CA THR A 268 9.42 11.83 5.48
C THR A 268 10.03 10.45 5.78
N ASN A 269 10.73 9.88 4.80
CA ASN A 269 11.41 8.58 4.98
C ASN A 269 12.44 8.66 6.12
N GLU A 270 13.20 9.75 6.20
CA GLU A 270 14.22 10.02 7.22
C GLU A 270 13.59 10.21 8.60
N GLU A 271 12.47 10.93 8.68
CA GLU A 271 11.72 11.09 9.93
C GLU A 271 11.22 9.74 10.44
N ALA A 272 10.64 8.91 9.58
CA ALA A 272 10.13 7.60 9.96
C ALA A 272 11.26 6.67 10.46
N VAL A 273 12.37 6.56 9.73
CA VAL A 273 13.55 5.77 10.13
C VAL A 273 14.17 6.31 11.42
N GLY A 274 14.31 7.64 11.54
CA GLY A 274 14.83 8.29 12.72
C GLY A 274 13.98 8.04 13.97
N LEU A 275 12.65 8.11 13.85
CA LEU A 275 11.71 7.81 14.93
C LEU A 275 11.83 6.35 15.41
N VAL A 276 11.92 5.38 14.48
CA VAL A 276 12.17 3.98 14.84
C VAL A 276 13.53 3.83 15.53
N GLY A 277 14.56 4.51 15.04
CA GLY A 277 15.88 4.53 15.67
C GLY A 277 15.87 5.05 17.11
N LEU A 278 15.20 6.18 17.35
CA LEU A 278 15.01 6.76 18.69
C LEU A 278 14.23 5.81 19.62
N TRP A 279 13.20 5.15 19.09
CA TRP A 279 12.42 4.18 19.83
C TRP A 279 13.26 2.97 20.27
N LEU A 280 14.08 2.42 19.36
CA LEU A 280 14.99 1.30 19.64
C LEU A 280 16.06 1.67 20.69
N GLN A 281 16.61 2.89 20.64
CA GLN A 281 17.60 3.35 21.62
C GLN A 281 17.00 3.43 23.04
N ARG A 282 15.78 3.96 23.19
CA ARG A 282 15.10 4.07 24.50
C ARG A 282 14.92 2.73 25.18
N ASN A 283 14.53 1.71 24.42
CA ASN A 283 14.31 0.36 24.96
C ASN A 283 15.59 -0.33 25.43
N ASN A 284 16.77 0.19 25.05
CA ASN A 284 18.06 -0.33 25.48
C ASN A 284 18.69 0.42 26.65
N SER A 285 18.33 1.70 26.89
CA SER A 285 19.12 2.55 27.81
C SER A 285 18.33 3.27 28.90
N GLY A 286 17.00 3.25 28.89
CA GLY A 286 16.18 3.95 29.89
C GLY A 286 16.32 5.49 29.81
N VAL A 287 15.20 6.17 29.54
CA VAL A 287 14.97 7.63 29.62
C VAL A 287 15.32 8.47 28.36
N HIS A 288 14.29 9.18 27.83
CA HIS A 288 14.15 10.65 27.70
C HIS A 288 12.98 11.02 26.74
N LYS A 289 12.16 12.02 27.11
CA LYS A 289 11.25 12.68 26.17
C LYS A 289 12.08 13.56 25.24
N ILE A 290 12.50 13.00 24.11
CA ILE A 290 13.22 13.76 23.08
C ILE A 290 12.18 14.47 22.22
N HIS A 291 12.26 15.80 22.16
CA HIS A 291 11.49 16.62 21.23
C HIS A 291 12.41 16.98 20.07
N TYR A 292 12.05 16.55 18.87
CA TYR A 292 12.74 16.90 17.63
C TYR A 292 11.83 17.79 16.78
N THR A 293 12.39 18.88 16.27
CA THR A 293 11.69 19.77 15.33
C THR A 293 12.25 19.53 13.93
N SER A 294 11.40 19.11 13.00
CA SER A 294 11.78 19.00 11.60
C SER A 294 11.58 20.32 10.88
N ALA A 295 12.48 20.64 9.95
CA ALA A 295 12.38 21.80 9.08
C ALA A 295 11.52 21.55 7.83
N ASN A 296 11.16 20.29 7.53
CA ASN A 296 10.37 19.98 6.34
C ASN A 296 8.87 20.21 6.59
N ASN A 297 8.35 21.18 5.85
CA ASN A 297 6.98 21.64 5.92
C ASN A 297 6.04 20.87 4.96
N GLU A 298 6.52 20.11 3.97
CA GLU A 298 5.70 19.52 2.88
C GLU A 298 4.79 18.33 3.26
N THR A 299 4.31 18.27 4.50
CA THR A 299 3.46 17.17 5.01
C THR A 299 2.15 17.70 5.56
N HIS A 300 1.25 16.81 5.97
CA HIS A 300 -0.01 17.19 6.63
C HIS A 300 0.13 18.11 7.84
N TYR A 301 1.30 18.20 8.47
CA TYR A 301 1.57 19.20 9.51
C TYR A 301 1.35 20.64 9.05
N ASN A 302 1.70 20.97 7.80
CA ASN A 302 1.42 22.28 7.21
C ASN A 302 -0.09 22.55 7.12
N ARG A 303 -0.84 21.53 6.69
CA ARG A 303 -2.29 21.62 6.56
C ARG A 303 -2.96 21.91 7.90
N TRP A 304 -2.41 21.39 8.99
CA TRP A 304 -2.89 21.63 10.34
C TRP A 304 -2.35 22.94 10.96
N GLY A 305 -1.42 23.62 10.30
CA GLY A 305 -0.82 24.87 10.80
C GLY A 305 0.04 24.68 12.05
N VAL A 306 0.58 23.47 12.28
CA VAL A 306 1.36 23.14 13.48
C VAL A 306 2.80 22.80 13.15
N LYS A 307 3.71 23.18 14.05
CA LYS A 307 5.12 22.79 13.94
C LYS A 307 5.27 21.30 14.24
N LYS A 308 6.05 20.59 13.44
CA LYS A 308 6.42 19.20 13.71
C LYS A 308 7.21 19.12 15.01
N GLN A 309 6.63 18.50 16.03
CA GLN A 309 7.30 18.16 17.27
C GLN A 309 7.09 16.68 17.54
N PHE A 310 8.16 15.92 17.52
CA PHE A 310 8.09 14.48 17.78
C PHE A 310 8.22 14.14 19.26
N VAL A 311 7.69 12.98 19.66
CA VAL A 311 7.71 12.48 21.03
C VAL A 311 7.91 10.97 21.06
N ASN A 312 8.82 10.49 21.92
CA ASN A 312 9.05 9.07 22.16
C ASN A 312 8.46 8.63 23.51
N VAL A 313 7.17 8.28 23.51
CA VAL A 313 6.43 7.87 24.73
C VAL A 313 5.82 6.47 24.64
N ASP A 314 5.64 5.92 23.44
CA ASP A 314 4.90 4.66 23.24
C ASP A 314 5.79 3.42 23.40
N SER A 315 5.24 2.34 23.96
CA SER A 315 5.90 1.03 24.11
C SER A 315 5.81 0.14 22.86
N ASN A 316 5.10 0.60 21.83
CA ASN A 316 4.90 -0.08 20.56
C ASN A 316 5.37 0.87 19.45
N VAL A 317 6.27 0.41 18.58
CA VAL A 317 6.88 1.27 17.54
C VAL A 317 5.89 1.71 16.46
N ALA A 318 4.89 0.88 16.13
CA ALA A 318 3.83 1.27 15.20
C ALA A 318 2.97 2.38 15.81
N ARG A 319 2.71 2.33 17.12
CA ARG A 319 2.03 3.42 17.87
C ARG A 319 2.87 4.66 17.97
N HIS A 320 4.18 4.49 18.15
CA HIS A 320 5.13 5.59 18.14
C HIS A 320 5.11 6.33 16.80
N LEU A 321 5.18 5.61 15.67
CA LEU A 321 5.04 6.22 14.34
C LEU A 321 3.67 6.84 14.14
N ALA A 322 2.58 6.13 14.46
CA ALA A 322 1.22 6.63 14.29
C ALA A 322 0.98 7.94 15.06
N ARG A 323 1.45 8.02 16.31
CA ARG A 323 1.38 9.24 17.13
C ARG A 323 2.12 10.39 16.46
N ASN A 324 3.38 10.14 16.07
CA ASN A 324 4.23 11.16 15.45
C ASN A 324 3.79 11.56 14.05
N ALA A 325 3.05 10.70 13.35
CA ALA A 325 2.39 11.07 12.11
C ALA A 325 1.10 11.88 12.37
N LEU A 326 0.50 11.83 13.57
CA LEU A 326 -0.78 12.46 13.93
C LEU A 326 -0.59 13.56 14.99
N GLY A 327 0.31 14.51 14.77
CA GLY A 327 0.50 15.65 15.68
C GLY A 327 1.59 15.47 16.74
N GLY A 328 2.12 14.26 16.91
CA GLY A 328 3.33 14.00 17.69
C GLY A 328 3.21 14.41 19.15
N ALA A 329 3.99 15.41 19.57
CA ALA A 329 3.99 15.93 20.93
C ALA A 329 2.74 16.76 21.26
N ASP A 330 2.03 17.29 20.26
CA ASP A 330 0.80 18.05 20.44
C ASP A 330 -0.36 17.10 20.79
N LYS A 331 -0.66 17.01 22.09
CA LYS A 331 -1.72 16.14 22.61
C LYS A 331 -3.10 16.60 22.21
N ASP A 332 -3.32 17.91 22.07
CA ASP A 332 -4.63 18.46 21.72
C ASP A 332 -4.95 18.10 20.27
N LEU A 333 -4.02 18.40 19.35
CA LEU A 333 -4.15 18.02 17.95
C LEU A 333 -4.28 16.51 17.77
N ASN A 334 -3.43 15.71 18.43
CA ASN A 334 -3.51 14.25 18.33
C ASN A 334 -4.88 13.72 18.76
N THR A 335 -5.42 14.24 19.87
CA THR A 335 -6.74 13.85 20.38
C THR A 335 -7.85 14.31 19.46
N ALA A 336 -7.80 15.54 18.96
CA ALA A 336 -8.78 16.09 18.02
C ALA A 336 -8.81 15.31 16.71
N LEU A 337 -7.64 14.99 16.15
CA LEU A 337 -7.51 14.12 14.99
C LEU A 337 -8.17 12.78 15.31
N LEU A 338 -7.68 12.00 16.28
CA LEU A 338 -8.21 10.66 16.56
C LEU A 338 -9.70 10.62 16.90
N SER A 339 -10.24 11.66 17.53
CA SER A 339 -11.66 11.73 17.94
C SER A 339 -12.60 12.19 16.82
N THR A 340 -12.09 12.79 15.74
CA THR A 340 -12.93 13.23 14.62
C THR A 340 -13.50 12.01 13.88
N PRO A 341 -14.83 11.83 13.80
CA PRO A 341 -15.44 10.67 13.16
C PRO A 341 -15.53 10.79 11.63
N ALA A 342 -15.81 9.67 10.97
CA ALA A 342 -16.18 9.65 9.55
C ALA A 342 -17.53 10.39 9.33
N PRO A 343 -17.76 11.01 8.16
CA PRO A 343 -16.82 11.16 7.03
C PRO A 343 -15.86 12.35 7.21
N ARG A 344 -16.00 13.16 8.27
CA ARG A 344 -15.22 14.39 8.44
C ARG A 344 -13.71 14.10 8.59
N ALA A 345 -13.35 12.98 9.21
CA ALA A 345 -11.98 12.51 9.41
C ALA A 345 -11.10 12.58 8.14
N ARG A 346 -11.67 12.29 6.96
CA ARG A 346 -10.94 12.31 5.67
C ARG A 346 -10.32 13.65 5.31
N HIS A 347 -10.87 14.76 5.81
CA HIS A 347 -10.33 16.10 5.54
C HIS A 347 -9.10 16.41 6.42
N PHE A 348 -8.78 15.57 7.39
CA PHE A 348 -7.71 15.83 8.34
C PHE A 348 -6.69 14.70 8.39
N ARG A 349 -7.07 13.47 8.04
CA ARG A 349 -6.16 12.32 7.95
C ARG A 349 -6.68 11.27 6.96
N HIS A 350 -5.78 10.67 6.20
CA HIS A 350 -6.02 9.43 5.46
C HIS A 350 -5.86 8.20 6.36
N VAL A 351 -6.42 7.07 5.93
CA VAL A 351 -6.41 5.80 6.67
C VAL A 351 -4.94 5.37 6.82
N ARG A 352 -4.59 4.80 7.99
CA ARG A 352 -3.20 4.52 8.30
C ARG A 352 -3.00 3.10 8.77
N LEU A 353 -2.23 2.38 7.99
CA LEU A 353 -1.66 1.10 8.37
C LEU A 353 -0.18 1.22 8.59
N PHE A 354 0.29 0.68 9.70
CA PHE A 354 1.70 0.61 10.00
C PHE A 354 2.07 -0.82 10.30
N LYS A 355 3.12 -1.29 9.65
CA LYS A 355 3.75 -2.55 9.98
C LYS A 355 5.25 -2.38 10.08
N ILE A 356 5.80 -2.79 11.20
CA ILE A 356 7.25 -2.81 11.40
C ILE A 356 7.70 -4.24 11.65
N ALA A 357 8.63 -4.71 10.82
CA ALA A 357 9.33 -5.98 10.99
C ALA A 357 10.81 -5.70 11.26
N GLY A 358 11.43 -6.39 12.21
CA GLY A 358 12.84 -6.23 12.55
C GLY A 358 13.56 -7.57 12.45
N CYS A 359 14.86 -7.56 12.16
CA CYS A 359 15.63 -8.80 11.98
C CYS A 359 15.73 -9.69 13.21
#